data_AF-A0A7V2QLT5-F1
#
_entry.id   AF-A0A7V2QLT5-F1
#
_cell.length_a   1.000
_cell.length_b   1.000
_cell.length_c   1.000
_cell.angle_alpha   90.00
_cell.angle_beta   90.00
_cell.angle_gamma   90.00
#
_symmetry.space_group_name_H-M   'P 1'
#
loop_
_entity.id
_entity.type
_entity.pdbx_description
1 polymer ?
#
loop_
_entity_poly.entity_id
_entity_poly.type
_entity_poly.pdbx_seq_one_letter_code
_entity_poly.pdbx_strand_id
1 'polypeptide(L)'
;MEEIRDMVEQGTDETLKIMEEYKKKLAEVVAKEREQHRKDAEQESADIIAKAYQESTVVVTKASQEAAQMIAEAKKKAGKEVEEEAARIKAEAKETAKQIVDEAASKAEEDAAAKIAEAKQKAQQIVDDAIAKARDEAEAINNGAKEKAQQVVDKATKKAEEDAAGVVARANESAQQIVGDAEGMAKKEAKEKTKREIERITSEAKAEAEKIVAKAREDSQKEANKIIASARDEADKTTKGLTEGARREAEELAKAATALKQEAEKDIKEAREKAEKEATQIIKDAEEAGMQKAEETTDKIIAEAKQTAEQITKDATERAEKEQEAALAKVVAEVKEKAEREAASTVTEAKQKAEQIINEARDRAKKEYEESARLIEEAKQKLESVFGGVKETPKKESKQEDVTVAPPAASTEKPSKPESEEKIEAKNEVQAADEAEATKEAEVANEAEVANEVEAADETEDGAELRQGKIQIDIATPIDFTQVVKFQALLREIPNLNLVSIGGSAEGGTTIVVSSQKPLPILGILKAMPPVENAAKKGNNIQVKLKARKPAA
;
A
#
# COMPACT_ATOMS: atom_id res chain seq x y z
N MET A 1 -138.27 -102.91 40.89
CA MET A 1 -138.18 -101.52 40.38
C MET A 1 -137.18 -100.68 41.15
N GLU A 2 -136.83 -101.03 42.39
CA GLU A 2 -135.76 -100.35 43.17
C GLU A 2 -134.35 -100.83 42.81
N GLU A 3 -134.12 -102.14 42.58
CA GLU A 3 -132.80 -102.68 42.17
C GLU A 3 -132.30 -102.19 40.79
N ILE A 4 -133.20 -101.82 39.87
CA ILE A 4 -132.82 -101.28 38.56
C ILE A 4 -132.29 -99.85 38.70
N ARG A 5 -132.70 -99.12 39.75
CA ARG A 5 -132.23 -97.76 40.02
C ARG A 5 -130.80 -97.75 40.54
N ASP A 6 -130.48 -98.64 41.49
CA ASP A 6 -129.12 -98.78 42.05
C ASP A 6 -128.10 -99.27 41.02
N MET A 7 -128.48 -100.18 40.10
CA MET A 7 -127.61 -100.60 39.01
C MET A 7 -127.33 -99.49 37.98
N VAL A 8 -128.32 -98.63 37.72
CA VAL A 8 -128.13 -97.46 36.83
C VAL A 8 -127.29 -96.40 37.53
N GLU A 9 -127.46 -96.21 38.84
CA GLU A 9 -126.69 -95.24 39.64
C GLU A 9 -125.22 -95.69 39.80
N GLN A 10 -124.96 -96.98 40.06
CA GLN A 10 -123.61 -97.56 40.03
C GLN A 10 -122.97 -97.52 38.64
N GLY A 11 -123.76 -97.78 37.59
CA GLY A 11 -123.28 -97.66 36.20
C GLY A 11 -122.91 -96.22 35.83
N THR A 12 -123.67 -95.23 36.30
CA THR A 12 -123.35 -93.81 36.10
C THR A 12 -122.14 -93.36 36.92
N ASP A 13 -121.98 -93.86 38.15
CA ASP A 13 -120.82 -93.54 38.99
C ASP A 13 -119.55 -94.19 38.48
N GLU A 14 -119.58 -95.43 38.00
CA GLU A 14 -118.43 -96.06 37.34
C GLU A 14 -118.08 -95.36 36.02
N THR A 15 -119.08 -94.93 35.24
CA THR A 15 -118.84 -94.16 34.01
C THR A 15 -118.25 -92.78 34.32
N LEU A 16 -118.70 -92.12 35.39
CA LEU A 16 -118.12 -90.85 35.88
C LEU A 16 -116.69 -91.05 36.37
N LYS A 17 -116.41 -92.14 37.09
CA LYS A 17 -115.06 -92.48 37.57
C LYS A 17 -114.10 -92.76 36.41
N ILE A 18 -114.55 -93.49 35.39
CA ILE A 18 -113.80 -93.72 34.16
C ILE A 18 -113.57 -92.40 33.42
N MET A 19 -114.59 -91.54 33.31
CA MET A 19 -114.45 -90.22 32.68
C MET A 19 -113.52 -89.28 33.46
N GLU A 20 -113.52 -89.31 34.79
CA GLU A 20 -112.58 -88.55 35.63
C GLU A 20 -111.15 -89.08 35.50
N GLU A 21 -110.97 -90.40 35.46
CA GLU A 21 -109.65 -91.03 35.28
C GLU A 21 -109.11 -90.76 33.87
N TYR A 22 -109.97 -90.78 32.84
CA TYR A 22 -109.62 -90.34 31.48
C TYR A 22 -109.30 -88.85 31.44
N LYS A 23 -110.07 -87.98 32.10
CA LYS A 23 -109.76 -86.55 32.23
C LYS A 23 -108.40 -86.34 32.88
N LYS A 24 -108.10 -87.09 33.94
CA LYS A 24 -106.83 -87.01 34.67
C LYS A 24 -105.66 -87.47 33.81
N LYS A 25 -105.77 -88.62 33.14
CA LYS A 25 -104.74 -89.13 32.20
C LYS A 25 -104.56 -88.19 31.01
N LEU A 26 -105.64 -87.63 30.47
CA LEU A 26 -105.58 -86.66 29.38
C LEU A 26 -104.90 -85.36 29.85
N ALA A 27 -105.22 -84.87 31.04
CA ALA A 27 -104.56 -83.70 31.63
C ALA A 27 -103.07 -83.95 31.90
N GLU A 28 -102.69 -85.15 32.34
CA GLU A 28 -101.30 -85.55 32.55
C GLU A 28 -100.51 -85.65 31.23
N VAL A 29 -101.10 -86.25 30.19
CA VAL A 29 -100.51 -86.30 28.84
C VAL A 29 -100.38 -84.89 28.25
N VAL A 30 -101.41 -84.05 28.37
CA VAL A 30 -101.36 -82.66 27.90
C VAL A 30 -100.33 -81.85 28.69
N ALA A 31 -100.19 -82.06 30.01
CA ALA A 31 -99.16 -81.41 30.81
C ALA A 31 -97.75 -81.85 30.40
N LYS A 32 -97.56 -83.15 30.15
CA LYS A 32 -96.29 -83.73 29.70
C LYS A 32 -95.90 -83.27 28.30
N GLU A 33 -96.85 -83.22 27.36
CA GLU A 33 -96.60 -82.68 26.01
C GLU A 33 -96.34 -81.17 26.05
N ARG A 34 -97.06 -80.40 26.89
CA ARG A 34 -96.76 -78.98 27.10
C ARG A 34 -95.37 -78.77 27.68
N GLU A 35 -94.95 -79.59 28.64
CA GLU A 35 -93.61 -79.51 29.21
C GLU A 35 -92.54 -79.91 28.18
N GLN A 36 -92.80 -80.93 27.36
CA GLN A 36 -91.89 -81.34 26.28
C GLN A 36 -91.77 -80.23 25.24
N HIS A 37 -92.88 -79.67 24.75
CA HIS A 37 -92.85 -78.53 23.84
C HIS A 37 -92.16 -77.31 24.46
N ARG A 38 -92.30 -77.09 25.77
CA ARG A 38 -91.58 -76.01 26.46
C ARG A 38 -90.07 -76.26 26.46
N LYS A 39 -89.63 -77.49 26.75
CA LYS A 39 -88.21 -77.87 26.73
C LYS A 39 -87.61 -77.80 25.32
N ASP A 40 -88.34 -78.29 24.32
CA ASP A 40 -87.92 -78.25 22.92
C ASP A 40 -87.82 -76.79 22.45
N ALA A 41 -88.81 -75.93 22.78
CA ALA A 41 -88.76 -74.51 22.46
C ALA A 41 -87.66 -73.74 23.22
N GLU A 42 -87.41 -74.06 24.49
CA GLU A 42 -86.30 -73.51 25.28
C GLU A 42 -84.94 -73.91 24.67
N GLN A 43 -84.79 -75.17 24.25
CA GLN A 43 -83.57 -75.67 23.63
C GLN A 43 -83.37 -75.06 22.23
N GLU A 44 -84.38 -75.06 21.37
CA GLU A 44 -84.31 -74.42 20.05
C GLU A 44 -84.01 -72.91 20.18
N SER A 45 -84.62 -72.23 21.15
CA SER A 45 -84.32 -70.83 21.42
C SER A 45 -82.88 -70.64 21.89
N ALA A 46 -82.37 -71.50 22.78
CA ALA A 46 -80.98 -71.45 23.24
C ALA A 46 -80.00 -71.69 22.09
N ASP A 47 -80.30 -72.65 21.20
CA ASP A 47 -79.47 -72.98 20.03
C ASP A 47 -79.46 -71.84 19.00
N ILE A 48 -80.61 -71.22 18.74
CA ILE A 48 -80.71 -70.04 17.87
C ILE A 48 -79.90 -68.88 18.45
N ILE A 49 -80.01 -68.63 19.76
CA ILE A 49 -79.27 -67.57 20.44
C ILE A 49 -77.75 -67.87 20.38
N ALA A 50 -77.33 -69.08 20.70
CA ALA A 50 -75.93 -69.48 20.66
C ALA A 50 -75.33 -69.35 19.25
N LYS A 51 -76.07 -69.79 18.22
CA LYS A 51 -75.67 -69.64 16.82
C LYS A 51 -75.60 -68.18 16.40
N ALA A 52 -76.57 -67.35 16.78
CA ALA A 52 -76.54 -65.91 16.51
C ALA A 52 -75.34 -65.22 17.18
N TYR A 53 -74.99 -65.60 18.41
CA TYR A 53 -73.79 -65.11 19.09
C TYR A 53 -72.49 -65.55 18.38
N GLN A 54 -72.41 -66.81 17.94
CA GLN A 54 -71.25 -67.29 17.18
C GLN A 54 -71.10 -66.56 15.84
N GLU A 55 -72.18 -66.43 15.07
CA GLU A 55 -72.18 -65.70 13.80
C GLU A 55 -71.83 -64.22 14.00
N SER A 56 -72.39 -63.57 15.04
CA SER A 56 -72.04 -62.19 15.41
C SER A 56 -70.56 -62.07 15.75
N THR A 57 -70.00 -63.01 16.51
CA THR A 57 -68.57 -63.02 16.86
C THR A 57 -67.69 -63.15 15.62
N VAL A 58 -68.07 -64.02 14.67
CA VAL A 58 -67.35 -64.17 13.39
C VAL A 58 -67.41 -62.88 12.57
N VAL A 59 -68.57 -62.23 12.49
CA VAL A 59 -68.72 -60.96 11.76
C VAL A 59 -67.88 -59.86 12.41
N VAL A 60 -67.92 -59.73 13.74
CA VAL A 60 -67.14 -58.72 14.49
C VAL A 60 -65.65 -58.97 14.37
N THR A 61 -65.19 -60.21 14.49
CA THR A 61 -63.76 -60.56 14.35
C THR A 61 -63.27 -60.33 12.91
N LYS A 62 -64.05 -60.71 11.90
CA LYS A 62 -63.72 -60.44 10.49
C LYS A 62 -63.67 -58.93 10.21
N ALA A 63 -64.67 -58.17 10.65
CA ALA A 63 -64.69 -56.72 10.49
C ALA A 63 -63.50 -56.04 11.21
N SER A 64 -63.15 -56.52 12.41
CA SER A 64 -61.97 -56.05 13.15
C SER A 64 -60.66 -56.36 12.42
N GLN A 65 -60.53 -57.56 11.83
CA GLN A 65 -59.37 -57.93 11.03
C GLN A 65 -59.24 -57.10 9.75
N GLU A 66 -60.34 -56.91 9.02
CA GLU A 66 -60.37 -56.07 7.80
C GLU A 66 -60.03 -54.61 8.14
N ALA A 67 -60.57 -54.07 9.24
CA ALA A 67 -60.22 -52.74 9.73
C ALA A 67 -58.72 -52.62 10.08
N ALA A 68 -58.16 -53.62 10.78
CA ALA A 68 -56.75 -53.64 11.12
C ALA A 68 -55.86 -53.73 9.86
N GLN A 69 -56.25 -54.51 8.85
CA GLN A 69 -55.55 -54.59 7.56
C GLN A 69 -55.60 -53.25 6.81
N MET A 70 -56.77 -52.62 6.71
CA MET A 70 -56.91 -51.30 6.08
C MET A 70 -56.05 -50.24 6.79
N ILE A 71 -56.01 -50.25 8.13
CA ILE A 71 -55.15 -49.35 8.91
C ILE A 71 -53.67 -49.62 8.64
N ALA A 72 -53.26 -50.89 8.58
CA ALA A 72 -51.87 -51.26 8.31
C ALA A 72 -51.42 -50.86 6.90
N GLU A 73 -52.27 -51.08 5.88
CA GLU A 73 -52.01 -50.66 4.51
C GLU A 73 -51.97 -49.14 4.37
N ALA A 74 -52.92 -48.43 5.00
CA ALA A 74 -52.92 -46.97 5.03
C ALA A 74 -51.65 -46.41 5.69
N LYS A 75 -51.21 -46.98 6.81
CA LYS A 75 -49.94 -46.61 7.47
C LYS A 75 -48.73 -46.88 6.59
N LYS A 76 -48.69 -48.03 5.90
CA LYS A 76 -47.60 -48.38 4.99
C LYS A 76 -47.53 -47.44 3.78
N LYS A 77 -48.68 -47.10 3.19
CA LYS A 77 -48.77 -46.17 2.06
C LYS A 77 -48.35 -44.76 2.47
N ALA A 78 -48.88 -44.27 3.59
CA ALA A 78 -48.49 -42.97 4.15
C ALA A 78 -46.99 -42.92 4.50
N GLY A 79 -46.44 -44.00 5.07
CA GLY A 79 -45.00 -44.09 5.37
C GLY A 79 -44.13 -43.97 4.12
N LYS A 80 -44.51 -44.66 3.02
CA LYS A 80 -43.80 -44.57 1.74
C LYS A 80 -43.90 -43.18 1.11
N GLU A 81 -45.08 -42.57 1.07
CA GLU A 81 -45.27 -41.24 0.52
C GLU A 81 -44.45 -40.19 1.29
N VAL A 82 -44.39 -40.30 2.63
CA VAL A 82 -43.55 -39.44 3.46
C VAL A 82 -42.06 -39.67 3.21
N GLU A 83 -41.62 -40.92 3.04
CA GLU A 83 -40.22 -41.25 2.75
C GLU A 83 -39.79 -40.73 1.36
N GLU A 84 -40.63 -40.91 0.34
CA GLU A 84 -40.39 -40.41 -1.02
C GLU A 84 -40.37 -38.88 -1.07
N GLU A 85 -41.31 -38.22 -0.39
CA GLU A 85 -41.36 -36.76 -0.31
C GLU A 85 -40.15 -36.20 0.45
N ALA A 86 -39.76 -36.81 1.57
CA ALA A 86 -38.57 -36.42 2.31
C ALA A 86 -37.29 -36.61 1.49
N ALA A 87 -37.20 -37.69 0.71
CA ALA A 87 -36.08 -37.92 -0.21
C ALA A 87 -36.04 -36.87 -1.33
N ARG A 88 -37.19 -36.49 -1.88
CA ARG A 88 -37.30 -35.44 -2.90
C ARG A 88 -36.85 -34.08 -2.35
N ILE A 89 -37.39 -33.67 -1.20
CA ILE A 89 -37.03 -32.40 -0.54
C ILE A 89 -35.52 -32.37 -0.26
N LYS A 90 -34.95 -33.49 0.22
CA LYS A 90 -33.50 -33.58 0.49
C LYS A 90 -32.66 -33.47 -0.79
N ALA A 91 -33.13 -34.04 -1.91
CA ALA A 91 -32.45 -33.95 -3.19
C ALA A 91 -32.50 -32.51 -3.76
N GLU A 92 -33.67 -31.86 -3.73
CA GLU A 92 -33.87 -30.47 -4.16
C GLU A 92 -33.04 -29.49 -3.31
N ALA A 93 -33.03 -29.69 -1.99
CA ALA A 93 -32.20 -28.88 -1.09
C ALA A 93 -30.70 -29.03 -1.40
N LYS A 94 -30.24 -30.25 -1.69
CA LYS A 94 -28.85 -30.52 -2.06
C LYS A 94 -28.48 -29.89 -3.41
N GLU A 95 -29.37 -29.95 -4.39
CA GLU A 95 -29.17 -29.32 -5.70
C GLU A 95 -29.13 -27.79 -5.58
N THR A 96 -30.07 -27.20 -4.84
CA THR A 96 -30.10 -25.76 -4.58
C THR A 96 -28.85 -25.29 -3.84
N ALA A 97 -28.42 -26.02 -2.81
CA ALA A 97 -27.19 -25.72 -2.09
C ALA A 97 -25.97 -25.77 -3.02
N LYS A 98 -25.91 -26.75 -3.93
CA LYS A 98 -24.84 -26.83 -4.93
C LYS A 98 -24.87 -25.63 -5.88
N GLN A 99 -26.04 -25.25 -6.40
CA GLN A 99 -26.17 -24.08 -7.29
C GLN A 99 -25.71 -22.78 -6.60
N ILE A 100 -26.06 -22.59 -5.33
CA ILE A 100 -25.63 -21.42 -4.54
C ILE A 100 -24.10 -21.40 -4.39
N VAL A 101 -23.48 -22.55 -4.10
CA VAL A 101 -22.01 -22.66 -3.98
C VAL A 101 -21.32 -22.40 -5.32
N ASP A 102 -21.84 -22.98 -6.42
CA ASP A 102 -21.27 -22.78 -7.75
C ASP A 102 -21.40 -21.31 -8.21
N GLU A 103 -22.54 -20.66 -7.93
CA GLU A 103 -22.74 -19.22 -8.24
C GLU A 103 -21.84 -18.32 -7.39
N ALA A 104 -21.70 -18.61 -6.09
CA ALA A 104 -20.82 -17.87 -5.19
C ALA A 104 -19.35 -18.03 -5.60
N ALA A 105 -18.93 -19.23 -6.00
CA ALA A 105 -17.59 -19.49 -6.51
C ALA A 105 -17.33 -18.71 -7.81
N SER A 106 -18.26 -18.74 -8.77
CA SER A 106 -18.13 -17.98 -10.02
C SER A 106 -18.02 -16.47 -9.79
N LYS A 107 -18.85 -15.90 -8.90
CA LYS A 107 -18.77 -14.48 -8.53
C LYS A 107 -17.44 -14.13 -7.86
N ALA A 108 -16.97 -14.97 -6.95
CA ALA A 108 -15.68 -14.77 -6.29
C ALA A 108 -14.50 -14.83 -7.29
N GLU A 109 -14.56 -15.71 -8.28
CA GLU A 109 -13.56 -15.78 -9.35
C GLU A 109 -13.58 -14.54 -10.24
N GLU A 110 -14.76 -14.03 -10.61
CA GLU A 110 -14.91 -12.79 -11.37
C GLU A 110 -14.38 -11.57 -10.61
N ASP A 111 -14.73 -11.43 -9.34
CA ASP A 111 -14.25 -10.33 -8.48
C ASP A 111 -12.73 -10.38 -8.28
N ALA A 112 -12.17 -11.58 -8.05
CA ALA A 112 -10.73 -11.78 -7.94
C ALA A 112 -10.02 -11.44 -9.27
N ALA A 113 -10.55 -11.87 -10.41
CA ALA A 113 -10.00 -11.54 -11.72
C ALA A 113 -10.03 -10.03 -12.00
N ALA A 114 -11.12 -9.35 -11.64
CA ALA A 114 -11.26 -7.90 -11.77
C ALA A 114 -10.24 -7.16 -10.90
N LYS A 115 -10.03 -7.58 -9.64
CA LYS A 115 -9.02 -7.00 -8.74
C LYS A 115 -7.60 -7.21 -9.24
N ILE A 116 -7.29 -8.39 -9.77
CA ILE A 116 -5.98 -8.67 -10.39
C ILE A 116 -5.77 -7.78 -11.62
N ALA A 117 -6.79 -7.57 -12.45
CA ALA A 117 -6.69 -6.68 -13.61
C ALA A 117 -6.46 -5.21 -13.20
N GLU A 118 -7.19 -4.72 -12.19
CA GLU A 118 -7.02 -3.38 -11.62
C GLU A 118 -5.60 -3.19 -11.05
N ALA A 119 -5.09 -4.17 -10.30
CA ALA A 119 -3.74 -4.14 -9.75
C ALA A 119 -2.66 -4.12 -10.84
N LYS A 120 -2.83 -4.92 -11.90
CA LYS A 120 -1.92 -4.92 -13.06
C LYS A 120 -1.91 -3.57 -13.78
N GLN A 121 -3.07 -2.96 -13.96
CA GLN A 121 -3.18 -1.64 -14.60
C GLN A 121 -2.48 -0.56 -13.77
N LYS A 122 -2.68 -0.54 -12.43
CA LYS A 122 -2.01 0.39 -11.52
C LYS A 122 -0.49 0.18 -11.51
N ALA A 123 -0.03 -1.07 -11.48
CA ALA A 123 1.39 -1.38 -11.56
C ALA A 123 2.02 -0.88 -12.87
N GLN A 124 1.33 -1.04 -14.00
CA GLN A 124 1.79 -0.52 -15.28
C GLN A 124 1.87 1.01 -15.30
N GLN A 125 0.87 1.71 -14.75
CA GLN A 125 0.90 3.17 -14.63
C GLN A 125 2.08 3.66 -13.79
N ILE A 126 2.36 3.02 -12.65
CA ILE A 126 3.52 3.36 -11.81
C ILE A 126 4.84 3.18 -12.58
N VAL A 127 4.97 2.12 -13.38
CA VAL A 127 6.15 1.89 -14.22
C VAL A 127 6.28 2.97 -15.29
N ASP A 128 5.19 3.32 -15.97
CA ASP A 128 5.19 4.34 -17.03
C ASP A 128 5.53 5.73 -16.46
N ASP A 129 4.98 6.09 -15.29
CA ASP A 129 5.29 7.33 -14.58
C ASP A 129 6.76 7.39 -14.13
N ALA A 130 7.30 6.28 -13.62
CA ALA A 130 8.71 6.18 -13.25
C ALA A 130 9.64 6.33 -14.45
N ILE A 131 9.28 5.73 -15.59
CA ILE A 131 10.03 5.88 -16.86
C ILE A 131 9.97 7.32 -17.36
N ALA A 132 8.81 7.97 -17.30
CA ALA A 132 8.66 9.37 -17.71
C ALA A 132 9.53 10.29 -16.84
N LYS A 133 9.45 10.14 -15.52
CA LYS A 133 10.27 10.92 -14.58
C LYS A 133 11.77 10.70 -14.78
N ALA A 134 12.19 9.46 -15.00
CA ALA A 134 13.60 9.15 -15.26
C ALA A 134 14.10 9.80 -16.57
N ARG A 135 13.25 9.87 -17.61
CA ARG A 135 13.59 10.57 -18.86
C ARG A 135 13.73 12.07 -18.65
N ASP A 136 12.80 12.69 -17.91
CA ASP A 136 12.85 14.12 -17.61
C ASP A 136 14.09 14.48 -16.79
N GLU A 137 14.43 13.66 -15.79
CA GLU A 137 15.66 13.83 -14.99
C GLU A 137 16.92 13.66 -15.85
N ALA A 138 16.96 12.65 -16.73
CA ALA A 138 18.08 12.43 -17.64
C ALA A 138 18.25 13.59 -18.62
N GLU A 139 17.15 14.14 -19.16
CA GLU A 139 17.17 15.30 -20.04
C GLU A 139 17.66 16.56 -19.31
N ALA A 140 17.19 16.79 -18.09
CA ALA A 140 17.65 17.89 -17.25
C ALA A 140 19.16 17.81 -16.94
N ILE A 141 19.67 16.61 -16.64
CA ILE A 141 21.11 16.37 -16.44
C ILE A 141 21.89 16.67 -17.72
N ASN A 142 21.40 16.20 -18.87
CA ASN A 142 22.08 16.39 -20.16
C ASN A 142 22.11 17.87 -20.57
N ASN A 143 21.00 18.59 -20.37
CA ASN A 143 20.94 20.03 -20.61
C ASN A 143 21.86 20.81 -19.65
N GLY A 144 21.86 20.46 -18.36
CA GLY A 144 22.77 21.06 -17.38
C GLY A 144 24.25 20.77 -17.66
N ALA A 145 24.57 19.59 -18.22
CA ALA A 145 25.92 19.25 -18.65
C ALA A 145 26.34 20.07 -19.88
N LYS A 146 25.45 20.22 -20.87
CA LYS A 146 25.68 21.07 -22.06
C LYS A 146 25.92 22.53 -21.69
N GLU A 147 25.09 23.10 -20.80
CA GLU A 147 25.28 24.47 -20.33
C GLU A 147 26.63 24.67 -19.62
N LYS A 148 27.02 23.73 -18.75
CA LYS A 148 28.32 23.78 -18.07
C LYS A 148 29.48 23.65 -19.05
N ALA A 149 29.37 22.76 -20.04
CA ALA A 149 30.37 22.61 -21.08
C ALA A 149 30.53 23.91 -21.88
N GLN A 150 29.41 24.54 -22.26
CA GLN A 150 29.42 25.82 -22.96
C GLN A 150 30.06 26.92 -22.11
N GLN A 151 29.73 27.02 -20.82
CA GLN A 151 30.37 27.98 -19.92
C GLN A 151 31.88 27.79 -19.78
N VAL A 152 32.36 26.53 -19.80
CA VAL A 152 33.80 26.25 -19.77
C VAL A 152 34.46 26.70 -21.07
N VAL A 153 33.84 26.43 -22.22
CA VAL A 153 34.31 26.88 -23.54
C VAL A 153 34.36 28.41 -23.60
N ASP A 154 33.31 29.10 -23.15
CA ASP A 154 33.24 30.56 -23.16
C ASP A 154 34.31 31.18 -22.25
N LYS A 155 34.50 30.63 -21.04
CA LYS A 155 35.57 31.07 -20.11
C LYS A 155 36.96 30.84 -20.68
N ALA A 156 37.20 29.67 -21.29
CA ALA A 156 38.47 29.36 -21.91
C ALA A 156 38.75 30.29 -23.10
N THR A 157 37.74 30.56 -23.92
CA THR A 157 37.82 31.47 -25.06
C THR A 157 38.14 32.90 -24.61
N LYS A 158 37.38 33.42 -23.63
CA LYS A 158 37.63 34.76 -23.07
C LYS A 158 39.04 34.89 -22.47
N LYS A 159 39.49 33.87 -21.73
CA LYS A 159 40.85 33.87 -21.17
C LYS A 159 41.92 33.85 -22.27
N ALA A 160 41.72 33.05 -23.32
CA ALA A 160 42.63 33.01 -24.46
C ALA A 160 42.68 34.35 -25.20
N GLU A 161 41.55 35.04 -25.33
CA GLU A 161 41.48 36.40 -25.90
C GLU A 161 42.22 37.43 -25.03
N GLU A 162 42.03 37.38 -23.71
CA GLU A 162 42.74 38.23 -22.75
C GLU A 162 44.27 38.00 -22.78
N ASP A 163 44.70 36.74 -22.78
CA ASP A 163 46.11 36.36 -22.88
C ASP A 163 46.72 36.82 -24.21
N ALA A 164 46.00 36.62 -25.33
CA ALA A 164 46.42 37.08 -26.65
C ALA A 164 46.55 38.60 -26.71
N ALA A 165 45.57 39.34 -26.18
CA ALA A 165 45.61 40.79 -26.08
C ALA A 165 46.81 41.27 -25.24
N GLY A 166 47.09 40.58 -24.12
CA GLY A 166 48.23 40.87 -23.26
C GLY A 166 49.59 40.61 -23.93
N VAL A 167 49.70 39.60 -24.81
CA VAL A 167 50.91 39.37 -25.62
C VAL A 167 51.08 40.48 -26.66
N VAL A 168 50.02 40.86 -27.37
CA VAL A 168 50.05 41.94 -28.37
C VAL A 168 50.42 43.28 -27.72
N ALA A 169 49.86 43.58 -26.54
CA ALA A 169 50.18 44.80 -25.80
C ALA A 169 51.67 44.86 -25.40
N ARG A 170 52.22 43.78 -24.83
CA ARG A 170 53.65 43.70 -24.47
C ARG A 170 54.59 43.76 -25.68
N ALA A 171 54.19 43.16 -26.80
CA ALA A 171 54.94 43.23 -28.04
C ALA A 171 54.98 44.67 -28.58
N ASN A 172 53.86 45.39 -28.55
CA ASN A 172 53.79 46.79 -28.96
C ASN A 172 54.60 47.70 -28.02
N GLU A 173 54.54 47.49 -26.71
CA GLU A 173 55.35 48.23 -25.73
C GLU A 173 56.85 48.02 -25.96
N SER A 174 57.27 46.77 -26.14
CA SER A 174 58.68 46.45 -26.46
C SER A 174 59.11 47.08 -27.78
N ALA A 175 58.26 47.04 -28.81
CA ALA A 175 58.55 47.68 -30.09
C ALA A 175 58.71 49.20 -29.94
N GLN A 176 57.84 49.87 -29.17
CA GLN A 176 57.96 51.30 -28.86
C GLN A 176 59.24 51.62 -28.09
N GLN A 177 59.62 50.77 -27.13
CA GLN A 177 60.83 50.95 -26.34
C GLN A 177 62.09 50.82 -27.22
N ILE A 178 62.14 49.81 -28.10
CA ILE A 178 63.22 49.64 -29.08
C ILE A 178 63.34 50.85 -30.01
N VAL A 179 62.21 51.37 -30.52
CA VAL A 179 62.19 52.58 -31.35
C VAL A 179 62.70 53.80 -30.57
N GLY A 180 62.23 53.99 -29.33
CA GLY A 180 62.67 55.09 -28.47
C GLY A 180 64.17 55.02 -28.14
N ASP A 181 64.68 53.83 -27.84
CA ASP A 181 66.10 53.60 -27.58
C ASP A 181 66.94 53.83 -28.84
N ALA A 182 66.49 53.37 -30.00
CA ALA A 182 67.13 53.61 -31.29
C ALA A 182 67.18 55.11 -31.64
N GLU A 183 66.08 55.85 -31.44
CA GLU A 183 66.03 57.30 -31.61
C GLU A 183 66.95 58.02 -30.61
N GLY A 184 66.98 57.57 -29.36
CA GLY A 184 67.85 58.10 -28.32
C GLY A 184 69.34 57.91 -28.65
N MET A 185 69.71 56.70 -29.08
CA MET A 185 71.07 56.39 -29.55
C MET A 185 71.44 57.20 -30.79
N ALA A 186 70.56 57.28 -31.80
CA ALA A 186 70.79 58.07 -33.00
C ALA A 186 70.99 59.57 -32.66
N LYS A 187 70.20 60.13 -31.76
CA LYS A 187 70.32 61.53 -31.32
C LYS A 187 71.59 61.77 -30.49
N LYS A 188 71.99 60.81 -29.66
CA LYS A 188 73.23 60.88 -28.87
C LYS A 188 74.46 60.75 -29.76
N GLU A 189 74.45 59.83 -30.72
CA GLU A 189 75.53 59.65 -31.69
C GLU A 189 75.62 60.83 -32.65
N ALA A 190 74.49 61.40 -33.10
CA ALA A 190 74.48 62.63 -33.88
C ALA A 190 75.07 63.79 -33.07
N LYS A 191 74.68 63.97 -31.80
CA LYS A 191 75.27 65.00 -30.92
C LYS A 191 76.76 64.77 -30.65
N GLU A 192 77.19 63.54 -30.43
CA GLU A 192 78.61 63.23 -30.28
C GLU A 192 79.40 63.46 -31.56
N LYS A 193 78.87 63.08 -32.72
CA LYS A 193 79.49 63.36 -34.02
C LYS A 193 79.53 64.87 -34.27
N THR A 194 78.46 65.61 -34.00
CA THR A 194 78.48 67.08 -34.09
C THR A 194 79.45 67.70 -33.09
N LYS A 195 79.56 67.17 -31.86
CA LYS A 195 80.53 67.65 -30.86
C LYS A 195 81.96 67.35 -31.28
N ARG A 196 82.25 66.13 -31.75
CA ARG A 196 83.56 65.73 -32.29
C ARG A 196 83.90 66.49 -33.56
N GLU A 197 82.91 66.81 -34.39
CA GLU A 197 83.09 67.62 -35.59
C GLU A 197 83.30 69.09 -35.23
N ILE A 198 82.62 69.62 -34.21
CA ILE A 198 82.91 70.95 -33.66
C ILE A 198 84.29 70.96 -33.02
N GLU A 199 84.67 69.96 -32.24
CA GLU A 199 86.01 69.85 -31.63
C GLU A 199 87.09 69.68 -32.71
N ARG A 200 86.81 68.91 -33.76
CA ARG A 200 87.67 68.76 -34.95
C ARG A 200 87.79 70.09 -35.68
N ILE A 201 86.69 70.76 -36.03
CA ILE A 201 86.66 72.10 -36.65
C ILE A 201 87.32 73.16 -35.75
N THR A 202 87.22 73.05 -34.43
CA THR A 202 87.83 74.01 -33.48
C THR A 202 89.33 73.73 -33.31
N SER A 203 89.74 72.46 -33.32
CA SER A 203 91.15 72.05 -33.32
C SER A 203 91.81 72.34 -34.67
N GLU A 204 91.06 72.17 -35.76
CA GLU A 204 91.46 72.51 -37.13
C GLU A 204 91.47 74.01 -37.28
N ALA A 205 90.50 74.79 -36.79
CA ALA A 205 90.54 76.25 -36.83
C ALA A 205 91.66 76.84 -35.95
N LYS A 206 92.03 76.19 -34.84
CA LYS A 206 93.23 76.54 -34.05
C LYS A 206 94.52 76.20 -34.81
N ALA A 207 94.59 75.01 -35.41
CA ALA A 207 95.70 74.60 -36.25
C ALA A 207 95.77 75.41 -37.57
N GLU A 208 94.64 75.91 -38.07
CA GLU A 208 94.49 76.77 -39.26
C GLU A 208 94.86 78.20 -38.90
N ALA A 209 94.57 78.69 -37.69
CA ALA A 209 95.11 79.97 -37.19
C ALA A 209 96.64 79.91 -37.03
N GLU A 210 97.18 78.77 -36.59
CA GLU A 210 98.63 78.51 -36.54
C GLU A 210 99.24 78.31 -37.94
N LYS A 211 98.49 77.72 -38.88
CA LYS A 211 98.90 77.54 -40.29
C LYS A 211 98.71 78.80 -41.16
N ILE A 212 97.74 79.68 -40.92
CA ILE A 212 97.58 80.97 -41.63
C ILE A 212 98.79 81.87 -41.32
N VAL A 213 99.33 81.77 -40.10
CA VAL A 213 100.60 82.42 -39.73
C VAL A 213 101.79 81.77 -40.44
N ALA A 214 101.79 80.44 -40.63
CA ALA A 214 102.90 79.72 -41.29
C ALA A 214 102.84 79.69 -42.83
N LYS A 215 101.64 79.84 -43.41
CA LYS A 215 101.30 79.63 -44.83
C LYS A 215 100.52 80.80 -45.45
N ALA A 216 100.57 81.97 -44.83
CA ALA A 216 100.66 83.24 -45.58
C ALA A 216 102.00 83.35 -46.33
N ARG A 217 102.94 82.44 -46.06
CA ARG A 217 104.31 82.62 -46.53
C ARG A 217 104.68 81.98 -47.85
N GLU A 218 104.10 80.87 -48.29
CA GLU A 218 104.79 80.22 -49.42
C GLU A 218 103.93 79.30 -50.29
N ASP A 219 103.30 78.27 -49.73
CA ASP A 219 103.05 77.08 -50.56
C ASP A 219 101.57 76.66 -50.69
N SER A 220 100.62 77.55 -50.37
CA SER A 220 99.19 77.20 -50.32
C SER A 220 98.55 76.96 -51.66
N GLN A 221 99.15 77.48 -52.72
CA GLN A 221 98.47 77.62 -54.00
C GLN A 221 98.69 76.44 -54.95
N LYS A 222 99.69 75.59 -54.71
CA LYS A 222 100.07 74.52 -55.65
C LYS A 222 99.58 73.13 -55.28
N GLU A 223 99.37 72.84 -53.99
CA GLU A 223 99.03 71.49 -53.51
C GLU A 223 97.53 71.24 -53.24
N ALA A 224 96.73 72.31 -53.15
CA ALA A 224 95.28 72.23 -52.84
C ALA A 224 94.46 71.51 -53.91
N ASN A 225 94.85 71.63 -55.19
CA ASN A 225 94.10 71.04 -56.30
C ASN A 225 94.33 69.52 -56.46
N LYS A 226 95.36 68.96 -55.84
CA LYS A 226 95.72 67.53 -55.96
C LYS A 226 95.08 66.66 -54.86
N ILE A 227 94.81 67.24 -53.70
CA ILE A 227 94.28 66.55 -52.50
C ILE A 227 92.74 66.42 -52.54
N ILE A 228 92.03 67.36 -53.18
CA ILE A 228 90.55 67.33 -53.30
C ILE A 228 90.07 66.17 -54.19
N ALA A 229 90.90 65.74 -55.15
CA ALA A 229 90.58 64.64 -56.06
C ALA A 229 90.71 63.25 -55.40
N SER A 230 91.73 63.03 -54.55
CA SER A 230 91.93 61.76 -53.84
C SER A 230 90.98 61.55 -52.66
N ALA A 231 90.56 62.63 -51.99
CA ALA A 231 89.64 62.56 -50.86
C ALA A 231 88.17 62.25 -51.27
N ARG A 232 87.77 62.57 -52.51
CA ARG A 232 86.43 62.21 -53.03
C ARG A 232 86.32 60.71 -53.38
N ASP A 233 87.39 60.11 -53.90
CA ASP A 233 87.42 58.68 -54.24
C ASP A 233 87.42 57.76 -53.00
N GLU A 234 88.05 58.17 -51.89
CA GLU A 234 88.03 57.43 -50.62
C GLU A 234 86.69 57.61 -49.87
N ALA A 235 86.07 58.78 -49.96
CA ALA A 235 84.74 59.03 -49.40
C ALA A 235 83.64 58.22 -50.11
N ASP A 236 83.70 58.09 -51.45
CA ASP A 236 82.77 57.28 -52.24
C ASP A 236 82.94 55.76 -52.03
N LYS A 237 84.16 55.30 -51.73
CA LYS A 237 84.42 53.90 -51.33
C LYS A 237 83.88 53.56 -49.94
N THR A 238 84.01 54.50 -49.00
CA THR A 238 83.61 54.28 -47.61
C THR A 238 82.09 54.38 -47.42
N THR A 239 81.42 55.28 -48.17
CA THR A 239 79.95 55.39 -48.18
C THR A 239 79.27 54.20 -48.85
N LYS A 240 79.85 53.63 -49.93
CA LYS A 240 79.36 52.37 -50.54
C LYS A 240 79.54 51.15 -49.63
N GLY A 241 80.65 51.06 -48.89
CA GLY A 241 80.87 49.97 -47.93
C GLY A 241 79.93 50.02 -46.72
N LEU A 242 79.63 51.22 -46.19
CA LEU A 242 78.70 51.40 -45.07
C LEU A 242 77.23 51.17 -45.46
N THR A 243 76.83 51.53 -46.68
CA THR A 243 75.46 51.28 -47.18
C THR A 243 75.22 49.82 -47.56
N GLU A 244 76.23 49.11 -48.08
CA GLU A 244 76.12 47.66 -48.34
C GLU A 244 76.18 46.83 -47.04
N GLY A 245 76.94 47.25 -46.04
CA GLY A 245 76.97 46.62 -44.71
C GLY A 245 75.62 46.73 -43.98
N ALA A 246 75.07 47.94 -43.91
CA ALA A 246 73.77 48.18 -43.29
C ALA A 246 72.62 47.46 -44.04
N ARG A 247 72.72 47.31 -45.38
CA ARG A 247 71.74 46.55 -46.16
C ARG A 247 71.84 45.05 -45.91
N ARG A 248 73.04 44.49 -45.74
CA ARG A 248 73.22 43.07 -45.38
C ARG A 248 72.75 42.75 -43.97
N GLU A 249 73.04 43.61 -42.99
CA GLU A 249 72.50 43.45 -41.63
C GLU A 249 70.98 43.59 -41.59
N ALA A 250 70.40 44.53 -42.34
CA ALA A 250 68.94 44.67 -42.45
C ALA A 250 68.29 43.45 -43.14
N GLU A 251 68.91 42.85 -44.16
CA GLU A 251 68.44 41.62 -44.80
C GLU A 251 68.58 40.39 -43.88
N GLU A 252 69.66 40.28 -43.11
CA GLU A 252 69.85 39.21 -42.11
C GLU A 252 68.81 39.32 -40.98
N LEU A 253 68.56 40.53 -40.47
CA LEU A 253 67.53 40.77 -39.46
C LEU A 253 66.12 40.50 -40.00
N ALA A 254 65.83 40.83 -41.26
CA ALA A 254 64.56 40.51 -41.89
C ALA A 254 64.36 38.99 -42.08
N LYS A 255 65.43 38.26 -42.41
CA LYS A 255 65.43 36.78 -42.48
C LYS A 255 65.25 36.15 -41.10
N ALA A 256 65.91 36.68 -40.07
CA ALA A 256 65.74 36.21 -38.70
C ALA A 256 64.31 36.46 -38.17
N ALA A 257 63.73 37.63 -38.46
CA ALA A 257 62.37 37.96 -38.09
C ALA A 257 61.32 37.09 -38.80
N THR A 258 61.55 36.74 -40.07
CA THR A 258 60.66 35.83 -40.82
C THR A 258 60.80 34.38 -40.36
N ALA A 259 62.01 33.92 -40.03
CA ALA A 259 62.23 32.60 -39.43
C ALA A 259 61.54 32.47 -38.06
N LEU A 260 61.69 33.48 -37.18
CA LEU A 260 60.99 33.53 -35.88
C LEU A 260 59.48 33.52 -36.04
N LYS A 261 58.94 34.23 -37.05
CA LYS A 261 57.50 34.22 -37.33
C LYS A 261 57.01 32.83 -37.76
N GLN A 262 57.76 32.13 -38.61
CA GLN A 262 57.41 30.78 -39.05
C GLN A 262 57.52 29.75 -37.92
N GLU A 263 58.51 29.90 -37.04
CA GLU A 263 58.66 29.05 -35.84
C GLU A 263 57.51 29.28 -34.86
N ALA A 264 57.15 30.53 -34.60
CA ALA A 264 55.99 30.86 -33.76
C ALA A 264 54.66 30.36 -34.36
N GLU A 265 54.45 30.45 -35.68
CA GLU A 265 53.26 29.89 -36.34
C GLU A 265 53.21 28.36 -36.22
N LYS A 266 54.35 27.69 -36.31
CA LYS A 266 54.46 26.24 -36.12
C LYS A 266 54.13 25.83 -34.68
N ASP A 267 54.69 26.53 -33.69
CA ASP A 267 54.43 26.27 -32.28
C ASP A 267 52.97 26.51 -31.91
N ILE A 268 52.34 27.57 -32.45
CA ILE A 268 50.91 27.84 -32.28
C ILE A 268 50.05 26.72 -32.87
N LYS A 269 50.45 26.18 -34.04
CA LYS A 269 49.72 25.09 -34.69
C LYS A 269 49.85 23.79 -33.90
N GLU A 270 51.05 23.44 -33.43
CA GLU A 270 51.28 22.26 -32.59
C GLU A 270 50.55 22.38 -31.24
N ALA A 271 50.55 23.56 -30.63
CA ALA A 271 49.78 23.84 -29.41
C ALA A 271 48.27 23.70 -29.63
N ARG A 272 47.74 24.18 -30.77
CA ARG A 272 46.33 23.99 -31.14
C ARG A 272 45.96 22.53 -31.35
N GLU A 273 46.74 21.76 -32.12
CA GLU A 273 46.46 20.34 -32.35
C GLU A 273 46.54 19.53 -31.03
N LYS A 274 47.45 19.90 -30.13
CA LYS A 274 47.55 19.25 -28.82
C LYS A 274 46.35 19.59 -27.93
N ALA A 275 45.97 20.86 -27.86
CA ALA A 275 44.80 21.30 -27.10
C ALA A 275 43.50 20.69 -27.64
N GLU A 276 43.36 20.58 -28.97
CA GLU A 276 42.21 19.95 -29.61
C GLU A 276 42.14 18.45 -29.29
N LYS A 277 43.26 17.72 -29.35
CA LYS A 277 43.32 16.30 -28.94
C LYS A 277 42.99 16.11 -27.46
N GLU A 278 43.53 16.95 -26.57
CA GLU A 278 43.23 16.89 -25.14
C GLU A 278 41.76 17.21 -24.86
N ALA A 279 41.19 18.22 -25.52
CA ALA A 279 39.77 18.54 -25.42
C ALA A 279 38.88 17.38 -25.91
N THR A 280 39.23 16.75 -27.04
CA THR A 280 38.49 15.60 -27.57
C THR A 280 38.56 14.40 -26.64
N GLN A 281 39.71 14.16 -26.02
CA GLN A 281 39.88 13.09 -25.03
C GLN A 281 39.07 13.37 -23.76
N ILE A 282 39.07 14.61 -23.26
CA ILE A 282 38.27 15.01 -22.09
C ILE A 282 36.77 14.85 -22.38
N ILE A 283 36.31 15.22 -23.58
CA ILE A 283 34.91 15.03 -23.99
C ILE A 283 34.58 13.54 -24.02
N LYS A 284 35.43 12.72 -24.64
CA LYS A 284 35.22 11.27 -24.72
C LYS A 284 35.19 10.61 -23.33
N ASP A 285 36.12 10.96 -22.45
CA ASP A 285 36.20 10.43 -21.09
C ASP A 285 34.98 10.89 -20.26
N ALA A 286 34.49 12.12 -20.47
CA ALA A 286 33.28 12.63 -19.84
C ALA A 286 32.01 11.95 -20.37
N GLU A 287 31.94 11.64 -21.67
CA GLU A 287 30.86 10.88 -22.28
C GLU A 287 30.82 9.44 -21.77
N GLU A 288 31.97 8.73 -21.73
CA GLU A 288 32.05 7.37 -21.18
C GLU A 288 31.70 7.34 -19.68
N ALA A 289 32.22 8.27 -18.88
CA ALA A 289 31.89 8.36 -17.46
C ALA A 289 30.42 8.74 -17.22
N GLY A 290 29.84 9.58 -18.08
CA GLY A 290 28.42 9.91 -18.07
C GLY A 290 27.55 8.71 -18.43
N MET A 291 27.94 7.94 -19.45
CA MET A 291 27.23 6.76 -19.92
C MET A 291 27.27 5.62 -18.90
N GLN A 292 28.42 5.36 -18.27
CA GLN A 292 28.53 4.37 -17.20
C GLN A 292 27.72 4.75 -15.96
N LYS A 293 27.73 6.02 -15.54
CA LYS A 293 26.87 6.48 -14.44
C LYS A 293 25.41 6.37 -14.79
N ALA A 294 25.03 6.73 -16.02
CA ALA A 294 23.66 6.60 -16.51
C ALA A 294 23.22 5.13 -16.49
N GLU A 295 24.04 4.20 -17.00
CA GLU A 295 23.78 2.75 -16.92
C GLU A 295 23.64 2.28 -15.47
N GLU A 296 24.58 2.59 -14.57
CA GLU A 296 24.48 2.21 -13.16
C GLU A 296 23.21 2.75 -12.49
N THR A 297 22.85 4.02 -12.74
CA THR A 297 21.60 4.58 -12.21
C THR A 297 20.37 3.92 -12.81
N THR A 298 20.39 3.60 -14.12
CA THR A 298 19.28 2.97 -14.81
C THR A 298 19.08 1.53 -14.31
N ASP A 299 20.16 0.77 -14.17
CA ASP A 299 20.14 -0.58 -13.63
C ASP A 299 19.67 -0.60 -12.17
N LYS A 300 20.07 0.40 -11.37
CA LYS A 300 19.61 0.54 -9.99
C LYS A 300 18.12 0.88 -9.92
N ILE A 301 17.63 1.79 -10.76
CA ILE A 301 16.21 2.13 -10.86
C ILE A 301 15.39 0.91 -11.31
N ILE A 302 15.88 0.16 -12.32
CA ILE A 302 15.22 -1.06 -12.80
C ILE A 302 15.20 -2.13 -11.69
N ALA A 303 16.27 -2.28 -10.93
CA ALA A 303 16.34 -3.23 -9.82
C ALA A 303 15.39 -2.84 -8.68
N GLU A 304 15.35 -1.57 -8.27
CA GLU A 304 14.43 -1.07 -7.25
C GLU A 304 12.96 -1.16 -7.71
N ALA A 305 12.68 -0.86 -8.98
CA ALA A 305 11.35 -1.00 -9.56
C ALA A 305 10.91 -2.48 -9.61
N LYS A 306 11.80 -3.41 -9.98
CA LYS A 306 11.50 -4.85 -9.95
C LYS A 306 11.23 -5.34 -8.54
N GLN A 307 12.07 -4.97 -7.58
CA GLN A 307 11.89 -5.35 -6.17
C GLN A 307 10.56 -4.80 -5.63
N THR A 308 10.22 -3.55 -5.95
CA THR A 308 8.95 -2.92 -5.53
C THR A 308 7.75 -3.62 -6.17
N ALA A 309 7.84 -3.97 -7.47
CA ALA A 309 6.79 -4.72 -8.16
C ALA A 309 6.60 -6.13 -7.58
N GLU A 310 7.68 -6.83 -7.24
CA GLU A 310 7.63 -8.13 -6.56
C GLU A 310 6.98 -8.01 -5.17
N GLN A 311 7.27 -6.93 -4.44
CA GLN A 311 6.71 -6.71 -3.12
C GLN A 311 5.21 -6.36 -3.18
N ILE A 312 4.81 -5.50 -4.13
CA ILE A 312 3.39 -5.19 -4.39
C ILE A 312 2.62 -6.44 -4.81
N THR A 313 3.19 -7.26 -5.70
CA THR A 313 2.53 -8.50 -6.13
C THR A 313 2.38 -9.48 -4.99
N LYS A 314 3.42 -9.66 -4.16
CA LYS A 314 3.35 -10.52 -2.97
C LYS A 314 2.29 -10.04 -1.98
N ASP A 315 2.29 -8.75 -1.65
CA ASP A 315 1.31 -8.16 -0.73
C ASP A 315 -0.13 -8.25 -1.28
N ALA A 316 -0.30 -8.07 -2.60
CA ALA A 316 -1.58 -8.23 -3.26
C ALA A 316 -2.07 -9.68 -3.21
N THR A 317 -1.20 -10.67 -3.43
CA THR A 317 -1.56 -12.08 -3.29
C THR A 317 -1.90 -12.46 -1.85
N GLU A 318 -1.12 -12.02 -0.85
CA GLU A 318 -1.45 -12.30 0.56
C GLU A 318 -2.77 -11.65 0.99
N ARG A 319 -3.08 -10.44 0.51
CA ARG A 319 -4.38 -9.81 0.76
C ARG A 319 -5.50 -10.54 0.05
N ALA A 320 -5.32 -10.92 -1.21
CA ALA A 320 -6.32 -11.68 -1.96
C ALA A 320 -6.60 -13.04 -1.30
N GLU A 321 -5.58 -13.76 -0.84
CA GLU A 321 -5.74 -15.02 -0.12
C GLU A 321 -6.48 -14.82 1.21
N LYS A 322 -6.12 -13.79 2.00
CA LYS A 322 -6.84 -13.47 3.24
C LYS A 322 -8.28 -13.06 3.01
N GLU A 323 -8.56 -12.26 1.98
CA GLU A 323 -9.92 -11.87 1.61
C GLU A 323 -10.72 -13.07 1.11
N GLN A 324 -10.12 -13.94 0.32
CA GLN A 324 -10.75 -15.18 -0.15
C GLN A 324 -11.05 -16.13 1.01
N GLU A 325 -10.12 -16.28 1.96
CA GLU A 325 -10.30 -17.11 3.16
C GLU A 325 -11.39 -16.52 4.08
N ALA A 326 -11.43 -15.19 4.25
CA ALA A 326 -12.47 -14.50 5.01
C ALA A 326 -13.85 -14.59 4.32
N ALA A 327 -13.91 -14.45 3.00
CA ALA A 327 -15.13 -14.60 2.22
C ALA A 327 -15.65 -16.04 2.28
N LEU A 328 -14.77 -17.04 2.13
CA LEU A 328 -15.10 -18.46 2.31
C LEU A 328 -15.60 -18.73 3.72
N ALA A 329 -14.94 -18.22 4.76
CA ALA A 329 -15.38 -18.37 6.14
C ALA A 329 -16.78 -17.77 6.37
N LYS A 330 -17.06 -16.61 5.77
CA LYS A 330 -18.37 -15.95 5.85
C LYS A 330 -19.45 -16.73 5.12
N VAL A 331 -19.18 -17.22 3.92
CA VAL A 331 -20.11 -18.06 3.14
C VAL A 331 -20.37 -19.38 3.88
N VAL A 332 -19.35 -20.02 4.44
CA VAL A 332 -19.52 -21.25 5.24
C VAL A 332 -20.37 -20.97 6.49
N ALA A 333 -20.17 -19.82 7.15
CA ALA A 333 -20.99 -19.42 8.30
C ALA A 333 -22.45 -19.15 7.92
N GLU A 334 -22.72 -18.41 6.84
CA GLU A 334 -24.08 -18.16 6.34
C GLU A 334 -24.78 -19.43 5.88
N VAL A 335 -24.07 -20.32 5.16
CA VAL A 335 -24.61 -21.61 4.73
C VAL A 335 -24.94 -22.48 5.94
N LYS A 336 -24.09 -22.49 6.96
CA LYS A 336 -24.33 -23.22 8.20
C LYS A 336 -25.53 -22.65 8.96
N GLU A 337 -25.64 -21.33 9.11
CA GLU A 337 -26.78 -20.69 9.77
C GLU A 337 -28.09 -20.93 9.02
N LYS A 338 -28.07 -20.85 7.69
CA LYS A 338 -29.22 -21.13 6.83
C LYS A 338 -29.64 -22.60 6.94
N ALA A 339 -28.68 -23.53 6.89
CA ALA A 339 -28.94 -24.96 7.08
C ALA A 339 -29.51 -25.27 8.48
N GLU A 340 -29.02 -24.60 9.54
CA GLU A 340 -29.54 -24.74 10.89
C GLU A 340 -30.97 -24.19 11.02
N ARG A 341 -31.27 -23.04 10.39
CA ARG A 341 -32.64 -22.48 10.32
C ARG A 341 -33.60 -23.37 9.54
N GLU A 342 -33.19 -23.90 8.39
CA GLU A 342 -34.01 -24.81 7.58
C GLU A 342 -34.23 -26.14 8.31
N ALA A 343 -33.21 -26.67 8.97
CA ALA A 343 -33.34 -27.86 9.81
C ALA A 343 -34.29 -27.61 11.00
N ALA A 344 -34.17 -26.47 11.68
CA ALA A 344 -35.09 -26.08 12.75
C ALA A 344 -36.53 -25.91 12.24
N SER A 345 -36.74 -25.24 11.10
CA SER A 345 -38.07 -25.09 10.48
C SER A 345 -38.67 -26.46 10.15
N THR A 346 -37.90 -27.34 9.52
CA THR A 346 -38.34 -28.70 9.16
C THR A 346 -38.72 -29.53 10.39
N VAL A 347 -37.93 -29.45 11.47
CA VAL A 347 -38.25 -30.11 12.75
C VAL A 347 -39.54 -29.54 13.37
N THR A 348 -39.75 -28.23 13.23
CA THR A 348 -40.95 -27.56 13.77
C THR A 348 -42.20 -27.94 12.98
N GLU A 349 -42.12 -27.96 11.65
CA GLU A 349 -43.20 -28.43 10.77
C GLU A 349 -43.50 -29.92 10.98
N ALA A 350 -42.47 -30.76 11.13
CA ALA A 350 -42.64 -32.17 11.43
C ALA A 350 -43.34 -32.40 12.78
N LYS A 351 -42.99 -31.61 13.81
CA LYS A 351 -43.68 -31.63 15.10
C LYS A 351 -45.15 -31.20 14.98
N GLN A 352 -45.43 -30.12 14.25
CA GLN A 352 -46.80 -29.65 14.03
C GLN A 352 -47.64 -30.69 13.26
N LYS A 353 -47.09 -31.31 12.22
CA LYS A 353 -47.75 -32.40 11.49
C LYS A 353 -47.99 -33.62 12.39
N ALA A 354 -47.00 -34.00 13.22
CA ALA A 354 -47.15 -35.09 14.17
C ALA A 354 -48.26 -34.79 15.20
N GLU A 355 -48.33 -33.57 15.73
CA GLU A 355 -49.42 -33.14 16.63
C GLU A 355 -50.78 -33.14 15.94
N GLN A 356 -50.88 -32.69 14.68
CA GLN A 356 -52.11 -32.79 13.89
C GLN A 356 -52.56 -34.24 13.73
N ILE A 357 -51.65 -35.16 13.38
CA ILE A 357 -51.96 -36.59 13.25
C ILE A 357 -52.41 -37.17 14.59
N ILE A 358 -51.76 -36.82 15.70
CA ILE A 358 -52.15 -37.27 17.04
C ILE A 358 -53.55 -36.76 17.40
N ASN A 359 -53.84 -35.48 17.14
CA ASN A 359 -55.15 -34.89 17.42
C ASN A 359 -56.25 -35.51 16.54
N GLU A 360 -56.01 -35.69 15.24
CA GLU A 360 -56.95 -36.38 14.36
C GLU A 360 -57.19 -37.83 14.78
N ALA A 361 -56.14 -38.56 15.18
CA ALA A 361 -56.27 -39.91 15.68
C ALA A 361 -57.06 -39.95 17.00
N ARG A 362 -56.85 -38.97 17.88
CA ARG A 362 -57.59 -38.83 19.14
C ARG A 362 -59.06 -38.51 18.90
N ASP A 363 -59.36 -37.63 17.95
CA ASP A 363 -60.71 -37.26 17.57
C ASP A 363 -61.45 -38.43 16.90
N ARG A 364 -60.78 -39.20 16.03
CA ARG A 364 -61.34 -40.44 15.47
C ARG A 364 -61.59 -41.48 16.54
N ALA A 365 -60.63 -41.74 17.42
CA ALA A 365 -60.80 -42.67 18.53
C ALA A 365 -61.93 -42.23 19.48
N LYS A 366 -62.09 -40.92 19.71
CA LYS A 366 -63.20 -40.39 20.51
C LYS A 366 -64.54 -40.58 19.81
N LYS A 367 -64.64 -40.33 18.50
CA LYS A 367 -65.85 -40.60 17.71
C LYS A 367 -66.21 -42.08 17.69
N GLU A 368 -65.23 -42.97 17.46
CA GLU A 368 -65.46 -44.42 17.50
C GLU A 368 -65.86 -44.90 18.90
N TYR A 369 -65.30 -44.29 19.96
CA TYR A 369 -65.71 -44.57 21.34
C TYR A 369 -67.13 -44.06 21.63
N GLU A 370 -67.50 -42.87 21.16
CA GLU A 370 -68.85 -42.32 21.28
C GLU A 370 -69.87 -43.15 20.48
N GLU A 371 -69.52 -43.61 19.28
CA GLU A 371 -70.34 -44.54 18.49
C GLU A 371 -70.46 -45.90 19.16
N SER A 372 -69.36 -46.43 19.71
CA SER A 372 -69.38 -47.69 20.48
C SER A 372 -70.22 -47.54 21.75
N ALA A 373 -70.11 -46.42 22.48
CA ALA A 373 -70.91 -46.12 23.64
C ALA A 373 -72.40 -46.01 23.28
N ARG A 374 -72.73 -45.37 22.16
CA ARG A 374 -74.09 -45.27 21.64
C ARG A 374 -74.66 -46.63 21.23
N LEU A 375 -73.85 -47.50 20.62
CA LEU A 375 -74.22 -48.88 20.31
C LEU A 375 -74.42 -49.73 21.56
N ILE A 376 -73.58 -49.54 22.59
CA ILE A 376 -73.74 -50.20 23.90
C ILE A 376 -75.02 -49.72 24.58
N GLU A 377 -75.34 -48.43 24.50
CA GLU A 377 -76.55 -47.86 25.08
C GLU A 377 -77.81 -48.29 24.32
N GLU A 378 -77.75 -48.38 22.98
CA GLU A 378 -78.83 -48.94 22.15
C GLU A 378 -79.01 -50.45 22.41
N ALA A 379 -77.91 -51.18 22.58
CA ALA A 379 -77.93 -52.59 22.99
C ALA A 379 -78.51 -52.75 24.40
N LYS A 380 -78.18 -51.86 25.33
CA LYS A 380 -78.72 -51.85 26.69
C LYS A 380 -80.20 -51.47 26.72
N GLN A 381 -80.65 -50.51 25.92
CA GLN A 381 -82.08 -50.18 25.75
C GLN A 381 -82.85 -51.34 25.10
N LYS A 382 -82.27 -52.04 24.12
CA LYS A 382 -82.83 -53.28 23.56
C LYS A 382 -82.85 -54.40 24.59
N LEU A 383 -81.85 -54.49 25.47
CA LEU A 383 -81.83 -55.47 26.55
C LEU A 383 -82.88 -55.13 27.63
N GLU A 384 -83.06 -53.87 27.99
CA GLU A 384 -84.10 -53.41 28.91
C GLU A 384 -85.52 -53.52 28.30
N SER A 385 -85.67 -53.40 26.98
CA SER A 385 -86.97 -53.65 26.32
C SER A 385 -87.29 -55.15 26.19
N VAL A 386 -86.28 -56.02 26.23
CA VAL A 386 -86.43 -57.49 26.26
C VAL A 386 -86.56 -58.04 27.69
N PHE A 387 -86.01 -57.35 28.71
CA PHE A 387 -86.00 -57.79 30.12
C PHE A 387 -86.77 -56.89 31.10
N GLY A 388 -87.65 -56.02 30.60
CA GLY A 388 -88.57 -55.22 31.41
C GLY A 388 -89.60 -56.08 32.16
N GLY A 389 -89.20 -56.69 33.27
CA GLY A 389 -90.08 -57.56 34.04
C GLY A 389 -89.53 -58.21 35.31
N VAL A 390 -88.45 -57.75 35.95
CA VAL A 390 -88.10 -58.22 37.32
C VAL A 390 -87.54 -57.07 38.16
N LYS A 391 -88.33 -56.61 39.13
CA LYS A 391 -87.89 -55.77 40.25
C LYS A 391 -87.17 -56.66 41.26
N GLU A 392 -85.96 -56.31 41.66
CA GLU A 392 -85.47 -56.65 43.00
C GLU A 392 -84.38 -55.66 43.47
N THR A 393 -84.57 -55.19 44.71
CA THR A 393 -83.64 -54.40 45.52
C THR A 393 -82.86 -55.34 46.45
N PRO A 394 -81.60 -55.03 46.81
CA PRO A 394 -81.31 -54.56 48.19
C PRO A 394 -80.14 -53.54 48.22
N LYS A 395 -80.15 -52.49 49.05
CA LYS A 395 -79.87 -52.35 50.51
C LYS A 395 -78.37 -52.48 50.89
N LYS A 396 -77.89 -51.39 51.54
CA LYS A 396 -76.55 -50.93 51.95
C LYS A 396 -75.72 -51.83 52.90
N GLU A 397 -74.44 -51.42 53.04
CA GLU A 397 -73.47 -51.57 54.18
C GLU A 397 -72.38 -52.62 53.97
N SER A 398 -71.11 -52.46 54.38
CA SER A 398 -70.25 -51.34 54.80
C SER A 398 -68.81 -51.87 54.98
N LYS A 399 -67.83 -50.96 55.10
CA LYS A 399 -66.51 -51.05 55.77
C LYS A 399 -65.22 -51.37 54.99
N GLN A 400 -64.21 -50.69 55.54
CA GLN A 400 -62.80 -50.49 55.23
C GLN A 400 -61.95 -51.78 55.30
N GLU A 401 -60.80 -51.76 54.60
CA GLU A 401 -59.41 -52.00 55.08
C GLU A 401 -58.52 -52.10 53.81
N ASP A 402 -57.63 -51.15 53.52
CA ASP A 402 -56.22 -51.11 53.94
C ASP A 402 -55.46 -52.42 53.73
N VAL A 403 -54.67 -52.56 52.64
CA VAL A 403 -53.35 -53.24 52.59
C VAL A 403 -52.56 -52.76 51.34
N THR A 404 -51.56 -51.91 51.61
CA THR A 404 -50.19 -51.84 51.03
C THR A 404 -49.71 -52.98 50.10
N VAL A 405 -49.06 -52.68 48.96
CA VAL A 405 -47.69 -53.16 48.60
C VAL A 405 -47.05 -52.27 47.49
N ALA A 406 -45.99 -51.59 47.92
CA ALA A 406 -44.66 -51.29 47.35
C ALA A 406 -44.22 -51.67 45.89
N PRO A 407 -43.08 -51.10 45.41
CA PRO A 407 -42.69 -50.84 44.01
C PRO A 407 -41.62 -51.82 43.43
N PRO A 408 -41.03 -51.50 42.26
CA PRO A 408 -39.59 -51.14 42.22
C PRO A 408 -39.35 -49.88 41.36
N ALA A 409 -38.59 -48.87 41.82
CA ALA A 409 -37.13 -48.80 41.86
C ALA A 409 -36.46 -48.82 40.47
N ALA A 410 -36.08 -47.65 39.96
CA ALA A 410 -34.81 -47.37 39.27
C ALA A 410 -34.75 -45.87 38.90
N SER A 411 -33.92 -45.10 39.62
CA SER A 411 -32.74 -44.41 39.09
C SER A 411 -33.05 -43.13 38.28
N THR A 412 -33.03 -41.97 38.92
CA THR A 412 -31.89 -41.02 38.86
C THR A 412 -31.50 -40.66 37.43
N GLU A 413 -31.91 -39.48 36.96
CA GLU A 413 -30.92 -38.44 36.68
C GLU A 413 -31.58 -37.06 36.46
N LYS A 414 -30.95 -36.12 37.15
CA LYS A 414 -31.12 -34.69 37.18
C LYS A 414 -30.52 -34.11 35.88
N PRO A 415 -31.08 -33.03 35.33
CA PRO A 415 -30.20 -31.91 35.00
C PRO A 415 -30.81 -30.64 35.60
N SER A 416 -30.32 -30.16 36.74
CA SER A 416 -29.20 -29.21 36.82
C SER A 416 -29.35 -28.06 35.84
N LYS A 417 -30.03 -27.02 36.33
CA LYS A 417 -29.62 -25.62 36.23
C LYS A 417 -28.09 -25.48 36.09
N PRO A 418 -27.62 -24.67 35.13
CA PRO A 418 -26.60 -23.66 35.37
C PRO A 418 -27.22 -22.29 34.98
N GLU A 419 -27.17 -21.15 35.68
CA GLU A 419 -26.25 -20.62 36.69
C GLU A 419 -24.79 -21.07 36.53
N SER A 420 -24.19 -20.53 35.46
CA SER A 420 -22.87 -19.93 35.55
C SER A 420 -22.90 -18.63 34.73
N GLU A 421 -23.15 -17.53 35.43
CA GLU A 421 -22.62 -16.22 35.06
C GLU A 421 -21.09 -16.36 34.98
N GLU A 422 -20.56 -16.60 33.79
CA GLU A 422 -19.13 -16.40 33.54
C GLU A 422 -18.96 -15.05 32.84
N LYS A 423 -18.69 -14.08 33.70
CA LYS A 423 -18.19 -12.75 33.41
C LYS A 423 -16.86 -12.88 32.65
N ILE A 424 -16.91 -13.01 31.32
CA ILE A 424 -15.76 -12.71 30.47
C ILE A 424 -15.73 -11.20 30.26
N GLU A 425 -15.01 -10.51 31.16
CA GLU A 425 -14.35 -9.25 30.86
C GLU A 425 -13.37 -9.49 29.70
N ALA A 426 -13.86 -9.39 28.47
CA ALA A 426 -12.98 -9.12 27.33
C ALA A 426 -12.83 -7.60 27.25
N LYS A 427 -11.70 -7.11 27.74
CA LYS A 427 -11.15 -5.80 27.42
C LYS A 427 -11.30 -5.54 25.91
N ASN A 428 -12.23 -4.65 25.57
CA ASN A 428 -12.16 -3.89 24.33
C ASN A 428 -11.05 -2.85 24.49
N GLU A 429 -9.83 -3.27 24.18
CA GLU A 429 -8.65 -2.42 24.05
C GLU A 429 -8.06 -2.67 22.66
N VAL A 430 -8.75 -2.18 21.62
CA VAL A 430 -8.14 -1.89 20.31
C VAL A 430 -8.75 -0.59 19.78
N GLN A 431 -8.05 0.50 20.08
CA GLN A 431 -7.74 1.61 19.18
C GLN A 431 -8.88 2.06 18.23
N ALA A 432 -9.68 3.02 18.70
CA ALA A 432 -10.16 4.08 17.84
C ALA A 432 -8.98 5.04 17.58
N ALA A 433 -8.31 4.86 16.45
CA ALA A 433 -7.40 5.83 15.87
C ALA A 433 -7.64 5.82 14.36
N ASP A 434 -8.70 6.51 13.94
CA ASP A 434 -8.85 7.04 12.59
C ASP A 434 -9.92 8.15 12.63
N GLU A 435 -9.50 9.30 13.12
CA GLU A 435 -10.17 10.58 12.88
C GLU A 435 -9.10 11.67 12.73
N ALA A 436 -8.35 11.59 11.63
CA ALA A 436 -7.50 12.67 11.16
C ALA A 436 -7.27 12.52 9.65
N GLU A 437 -8.19 13.04 8.83
CA GLU A 437 -7.85 13.78 7.62
C GLU A 437 -9.10 14.41 7.00
N ALA A 438 -9.62 15.43 7.69
CA ALA A 438 -10.44 16.43 7.04
C ALA A 438 -9.52 17.54 6.51
N THR A 439 -9.35 17.55 5.19
CA THR A 439 -9.31 18.73 4.33
C THR A 439 -8.37 19.88 4.72
N LYS A 440 -7.25 19.99 4.00
CA LYS A 440 -6.65 21.28 3.63
C LYS A 440 -6.29 21.30 2.15
N GLU A 441 -7.33 21.43 1.32
CA GLU A 441 -7.22 22.17 0.07
C GLU A 441 -7.61 23.61 0.37
N ALA A 442 -6.63 24.50 0.39
CA ALA A 442 -6.82 25.90 0.06
C ALA A 442 -5.45 26.53 -0.23
N GLU A 443 -5.42 27.25 -1.35
CA GLU A 443 -4.57 28.42 -1.59
C GLU A 443 -3.20 28.19 -2.27
N VAL A 444 -3.27 28.06 -3.60
CA VAL A 444 -2.27 28.64 -4.50
C VAL A 444 -3.00 29.54 -5.50
N ALA A 445 -2.98 30.85 -5.24
CA ALA A 445 -3.13 31.90 -6.24
C ALA A 445 -2.72 33.25 -5.62
N ASN A 446 -1.51 33.72 -5.86
CA ASN A 446 -1.27 34.84 -6.78
C ASN A 446 0.15 35.41 -6.66
N GLU A 447 0.72 35.61 -7.83
CA GLU A 447 1.89 36.40 -8.13
C GLU A 447 1.68 37.91 -7.93
N ALA A 448 2.83 38.59 -7.83
CA ALA A 448 3.10 39.99 -8.17
C ALA A 448 2.64 41.02 -7.11
N GLU A 449 3.36 42.09 -6.77
CA GLU A 449 4.39 42.84 -7.50
C GLU A 449 4.99 43.92 -6.55
N VAL A 450 6.06 44.59 -7.00
CA VAL A 450 6.53 45.95 -6.60
C VAL A 450 7.53 46.11 -5.44
N ALA A 451 8.80 46.19 -5.86
CA ALA A 451 9.69 47.35 -5.78
C ALA A 451 9.99 48.06 -4.43
N ASN A 452 11.29 48.02 -4.11
CA ASN A 452 12.18 49.17 -3.87
C ASN A 452 12.15 49.97 -2.54
N GLU A 453 13.37 50.37 -2.17
CA GLU A 453 13.78 51.46 -1.27
C GLU A 453 14.01 51.25 0.25
N VAL A 454 15.32 51.31 0.56
CA VAL A 454 16.01 52.15 1.56
C VAL A 454 16.18 51.65 3.01
N GLU A 455 17.48 51.64 3.36
CA GLU A 455 18.13 51.70 4.66
C GLU A 455 17.30 52.23 5.84
N ALA A 456 17.38 51.56 6.99
CA ALA A 456 18.07 52.11 8.18
C ALA A 456 18.02 51.12 9.36
N ALA A 457 19.14 51.12 10.08
CA ALA A 457 19.43 50.50 11.36
C ALA A 457 18.22 50.14 12.25
N ASP A 458 18.13 48.86 12.59
CA ASP A 458 17.58 48.44 13.88
C ASP A 458 18.45 47.30 14.43
N GLU A 459 19.45 47.66 15.24
CA GLU A 459 20.18 46.71 16.09
C GLU A 459 19.28 46.33 17.27
N THR A 460 18.22 45.56 16.99
CA THR A 460 17.47 44.87 18.04
C THR A 460 18.09 43.50 18.30
N GLU A 461 18.13 43.13 19.58
CA GLU A 461 18.86 42.01 20.16
C GLU A 461 18.42 40.64 19.62
N ASP A 462 18.89 40.27 18.43
CA ASP A 462 18.47 39.04 17.74
C ASP A 462 19.31 37.82 18.18
N GLY A 463 19.31 37.53 19.47
CA GLY A 463 19.98 36.36 20.06
C GLY A 463 19.20 35.04 19.93
N ALA A 464 17.95 35.09 19.46
CA ALA A 464 17.01 33.97 19.51
C ALA A 464 16.63 33.38 18.14
N GLU A 465 17.14 33.90 17.02
CA GLU A 465 16.84 33.37 15.69
C GLU A 465 17.32 31.91 15.56
N LEU A 466 16.37 30.97 15.50
CA LEU A 466 16.64 29.55 15.29
C LEU A 466 16.91 29.29 13.80
N ARG A 467 18.08 28.73 13.48
CA ARG A 467 18.47 28.41 12.10
C ARG A 467 18.61 26.91 11.89
N GLN A 468 18.13 26.44 10.75
CA GLN A 468 18.21 25.04 10.29
C GLN A 468 18.81 25.00 8.88
N GLY A 469 19.47 23.89 8.50
CA GLY A 469 20.08 23.73 7.19
C GLY A 469 21.56 24.14 7.15
N LYS A 470 22.08 24.42 5.95
CA LYS A 470 23.48 24.81 5.72
C LYS A 470 23.69 26.29 6.05
N ILE A 471 24.67 26.58 6.89
CA ILE A 471 24.97 27.92 7.40
C ILE A 471 26.45 28.17 7.19
N GLN A 472 26.76 29.32 6.59
CA GLN A 472 28.12 29.75 6.35
C GLN A 472 28.59 30.71 7.45
N ILE A 473 29.76 30.42 8.01
CA ILE A 473 30.41 31.20 9.07
C ILE A 473 31.70 31.79 8.49
N ASP A 474 31.78 33.11 8.39
CA ASP A 474 32.93 33.82 7.83
C ASP A 474 33.78 34.39 8.97
N ILE A 475 35.06 34.01 9.04
CA ILE A 475 35.99 34.46 10.08
C ILE A 475 36.69 35.75 9.65
N ALA A 476 36.48 36.83 10.39
CA ALA A 476 37.06 38.15 10.09
C ALA A 476 38.58 38.17 10.31
N THR A 477 39.31 38.81 9.39
CA THR A 477 40.76 39.07 9.49
C THR A 477 41.07 40.17 10.50
N PRO A 478 42.21 40.13 11.24
CA PRO A 478 43.31 39.15 11.14
C PRO A 478 43.00 37.80 11.83
N ILE A 479 43.45 36.69 11.23
CA ILE A 479 43.14 35.33 11.66
C ILE A 479 44.35 34.69 12.34
N ASP A 480 44.22 34.26 13.60
CA ASP A 480 45.16 33.33 14.23
C ASP A 480 44.68 31.89 13.98
N PHE A 481 45.41 31.15 13.14
CA PHE A 481 45.09 29.75 12.81
C PHE A 481 44.94 28.86 14.04
N THR A 482 45.65 29.15 15.13
CA THR A 482 45.53 28.41 16.40
C THR A 482 44.14 28.58 17.01
N GLN A 483 43.55 29.79 16.90
CA GLN A 483 42.20 30.07 17.38
C GLN A 483 41.15 29.43 16.46
N VAL A 484 41.40 29.39 15.15
CA VAL A 484 40.50 28.73 14.18
C VAL A 484 40.38 27.24 14.48
N VAL A 485 41.50 26.55 14.77
CA VAL A 485 41.50 25.12 15.13
C VAL A 485 40.73 24.87 16.43
N LYS A 486 40.90 25.73 17.44
CA LYS A 486 40.13 25.65 18.70
C LYS A 486 38.64 25.91 18.48
N PHE A 487 38.32 26.91 17.68
CA PHE A 487 36.95 27.24 17.31
C PHE A 487 36.29 26.08 16.55
N GLN A 488 36.99 25.46 15.62
CA GLN A 488 36.53 24.26 14.91
C GLN A 488 36.26 23.08 15.85
N ALA A 489 37.15 22.84 16.83
CA ALA A 489 36.94 21.77 17.80
C ALA A 489 35.65 21.98 18.59
N LEU A 490 35.39 23.21 19.07
CA LEU A 490 34.17 23.56 19.79
C LEU A 490 32.90 23.47 18.93
N LEU A 491 32.98 23.80 17.63
CA LEU A 491 31.83 23.64 16.72
C LEU A 491 31.38 22.17 16.58
N ARG A 492 32.33 21.22 16.65
CA ARG A 492 32.03 19.77 16.58
C ARG A 492 31.39 19.23 17.85
N GLU A 493 31.54 19.93 18.97
CA GLU A 493 30.94 19.55 20.25
C GLU A 493 29.47 19.97 20.37
N ILE A 494 28.98 20.85 19.49
CA ILE A 494 27.57 21.28 19.49
C ILE A 494 26.68 20.12 18.98
N PRO A 495 25.72 19.62 19.78
CA PRO A 495 24.82 18.57 19.33
C PRO A 495 23.93 19.05 18.19
N ASN A 496 23.75 18.18 17.19
CA ASN A 496 22.97 18.42 15.96
C ASN A 496 23.59 19.41 14.96
N LEU A 497 24.84 19.86 15.17
CA LEU A 497 25.59 20.69 14.22
C LEU A 497 26.70 19.86 13.56
N ASN A 498 26.64 19.69 12.25
CA ASN A 498 27.64 18.95 11.47
C ASN A 498 28.55 19.93 10.72
N LEU A 499 29.86 19.76 10.86
CA LEU A 499 30.84 20.51 10.08
C LEU A 499 30.91 19.94 8.66
N VAL A 500 30.55 20.72 7.64
CA VAL A 500 30.48 20.27 6.24
C VAL A 500 31.80 20.54 5.51
N SER A 501 32.30 21.77 5.56
CA SER A 501 33.54 22.14 4.87
C SER A 501 34.23 23.33 5.54
N ILE A 502 35.53 23.43 5.31
CA ILE A 502 36.35 24.60 5.66
C ILE A 502 37.04 25.04 4.38
N GLY A 503 36.81 26.28 3.99
CA GLY A 503 37.44 26.92 2.85
C GLY A 503 38.15 28.20 3.27
N GLY A 504 39.01 28.71 2.40
CA GLY A 504 39.57 30.04 2.53
C GLY A 504 39.71 30.67 1.15
N SER A 505 39.44 31.96 1.06
CA SER A 505 39.78 32.76 -0.12
C SER A 505 40.97 33.65 0.21
N ALA A 506 41.88 33.85 -0.76
CA ALA A 506 43.01 34.76 -0.61
C ALA A 506 42.59 36.19 -0.23
N GLU A 507 41.37 36.60 -0.62
CA GLU A 507 40.83 37.92 -0.36
C GLU A 507 39.73 37.94 0.73
N GLY A 508 39.11 36.79 1.02
CA GLY A 508 37.86 36.70 1.81
C GLY A 508 37.97 36.16 3.24
N GLY A 509 39.16 35.74 3.68
CA GLY A 509 39.34 35.11 4.99
C GLY A 509 38.98 33.62 5.01
N THR A 510 38.86 33.04 6.21
CA THR A 510 38.50 31.62 6.39
C THR A 510 36.99 31.49 6.53
N THR A 511 36.39 30.61 5.73
CA THR A 511 34.95 30.32 5.75
C THR A 511 34.72 28.89 6.24
N ILE A 512 33.80 28.72 7.17
CA ILE A 512 33.39 27.42 7.70
C ILE A 512 31.92 27.20 7.38
N VAL A 513 31.58 26.10 6.72
CA VAL A 513 30.19 25.72 6.45
C VAL A 513 29.76 24.63 7.43
N VAL A 514 28.68 24.90 8.16
CA VAL A 514 28.06 23.95 9.09
C VAL A 514 26.64 23.62 8.62
N SER A 515 26.11 22.47 9.02
CA SER A 515 24.73 22.07 8.73
C SER A 515 24.03 21.61 10.00
N SER A 516 22.87 22.19 10.29
CA SER A 516 22.04 21.77 11.41
C SER A 516 20.82 20.99 10.95
N GLN A 517 20.60 19.80 11.53
CA GLN A 517 19.40 19.00 11.27
C GLN A 517 18.16 19.55 11.98
N LYS A 518 18.33 20.22 13.13
CA LYS A 518 17.25 20.84 13.91
C LYS A 518 17.46 22.36 14.01
N PRO A 519 16.41 23.18 14.14
CA PRO A 519 16.58 24.62 14.37
C PRO A 519 17.40 24.89 15.65
N LEU A 520 18.52 25.63 15.53
CA LEU A 520 19.42 25.96 16.65
C LEU A 520 19.69 27.47 16.71
N PRO A 521 19.81 28.09 17.91
CA PRO A 521 20.17 29.50 18.07
C PRO A 521 21.69 29.70 17.87
N ILE A 522 22.17 29.42 16.66
CA ILE A 522 23.60 29.30 16.37
C ILE A 522 24.35 30.59 16.69
N LEU A 523 23.76 31.76 16.42
CA LEU A 523 24.39 33.04 16.76
C LEU A 523 24.65 33.19 18.26
N GLY A 524 23.69 32.82 19.12
CA GLY A 524 23.84 32.85 20.57
C GLY A 524 24.90 31.87 21.07
N ILE A 525 24.93 30.65 20.50
CA ILE A 525 25.93 29.62 20.83
C ILE A 525 27.34 30.12 20.47
N LEU A 526 27.51 30.71 19.28
CA LEU A 526 28.80 31.24 18.83
C LEU A 526 29.31 32.38 19.72
N LYS A 527 28.42 33.30 20.14
CA LYS A 527 28.79 34.40 21.07
C LYS A 527 29.28 33.87 22.43
N ALA A 528 28.77 32.73 22.88
CA ALA A 528 29.17 32.11 24.14
C ALA A 528 30.51 31.35 24.07
N MET A 529 31.07 31.13 22.87
CA MET A 529 32.31 30.36 22.72
C MET A 529 33.55 31.14 23.20
N PRO A 530 34.44 30.53 24.01
CA PRO A 530 35.64 31.19 24.51
C PRO A 530 36.54 31.89 23.46
N PRO A 531 36.84 31.30 22.28
CA PRO A 531 37.69 31.93 21.27
C PRO A 531 37.01 33.06 20.49
N VAL A 532 35.69 33.24 20.63
CA VAL A 532 34.92 34.26 19.89
C VAL A 532 34.96 35.59 20.65
N GLU A 533 35.36 36.66 19.97
CA GLU A 533 35.29 38.05 20.45
C GLU A 533 33.93 38.66 20.12
N ASN A 534 33.45 38.45 18.90
CA ASN A 534 32.14 38.91 18.45
C ASN A 534 31.58 37.96 17.36
N ALA A 535 30.26 37.83 17.29
CA ALA A 535 29.57 37.14 16.20
C ALA A 535 28.33 37.96 15.80
N ALA A 536 28.19 38.23 14.50
CA ALA A 536 27.10 39.04 13.97
C ALA A 536 26.52 38.40 12.69
N LYS A 537 25.22 38.59 12.47
CA LYS A 537 24.55 38.19 11.23
C LYS A 537 24.94 39.15 10.11
N LYS A 538 25.37 38.61 8.96
CA LYS A 538 25.70 39.38 7.75
C LYS A 538 24.96 38.74 6.58
N GLY A 539 23.73 39.19 6.35
CA GLY A 539 22.80 38.55 5.41
C GLY A 539 22.46 37.12 5.85
N ASN A 540 22.68 36.14 4.95
CA ASN A 540 22.48 34.73 5.24
C ASN A 540 23.65 34.07 5.98
N ASN A 541 24.79 34.76 6.10
CA ASN A 541 25.98 34.25 6.74
C ASN A 541 26.12 34.79 8.17
N ILE A 542 26.97 34.15 8.97
CA ILE A 542 27.36 34.63 10.29
C ILE A 542 28.83 35.04 10.23
N GLN A 543 29.13 36.31 10.49
CA GLN A 543 30.51 36.78 10.60
C GLN A 543 31.00 36.62 12.04
N VAL A 544 32.13 35.95 12.23
CA VAL A 544 32.75 35.70 13.54
C VAL A 544 34.11 36.38 13.61
N LYS A 545 34.35 37.16 14.65
CA LYS A 545 35.66 37.73 14.99
C LYS A 545 36.23 36.91 16.15
N LEU A 546 37.41 36.33 15.96
CA LEU A 546 38.10 35.56 17.00
C LEU A 546 39.02 36.48 17.83
N LYS A 547 39.19 36.17 19.12
CA LYS A 547 40.07 36.93 20.02
C LYS A 547 41.52 36.85 19.53
N ALA A 548 42.17 38.00 19.40
CA ALA A 548 43.60 38.05 19.11
C ALA A 548 44.41 37.36 20.23
N ARG A 549 45.45 36.61 19.86
CA ARG A 549 46.37 36.01 20.82
C ARG A 549 47.03 37.13 21.63
N LYS A 550 46.81 37.11 22.94
CA LYS A 550 47.55 38.00 23.86
C LYS A 550 49.04 37.68 23.70
N PRO A 551 49.89 38.66 23.32
CA PRO A 551 51.33 38.41 23.25
C PRO A 551 51.79 37.90 24.61
N ALA A 552 52.59 36.82 24.63
CA ALA A 552 53.17 36.32 25.87
C ALA A 552 54.02 37.45 26.47
N ALA A 553 53.65 37.90 27.67
CA ALA A 553 54.34 38.97 28.39
C ALA A 553 55.65 38.45 28.99
#